data_AF-A0A956I976-F1
#
_entry.id   AF-A0A956I976-F1
#
_cell.length_a   1.000
_cell.length_b   1.000
_cell.length_c   1.000
_cell.angle_alpha   90.00
_cell.angle_beta   90.00
_cell.angle_gamma   90.00
#
_symmetry.space_group_name_H-M   'P 1'
#
loop_
_entity.id
_entity.type
_entity.pdbx_description
1 polymer ?
#
loop_
_entity_poly.entity_id
_entity_poly.type
_entity_poly.pdbx_seq_one_letter_code
_entity_poly.pdbx_strand_id
1 'polypeptide(L)'
;EGDGNYHLQRFLEQEGSEVSIQVLAATLLYNLWEFRHDTTARLELRGADQSKFGLAGSDAGLTLGGLYFAELALRLWWQSYAKVLGLSSYVLPDMDEVARAGHSHYNVELRGGEGHLEVAKLILNVIKQKAHMTVSVKPFGCMPSSGVSDGVQSVITELYPEAIFCPVETSGDGAVNFYSRVQMYLFKARQRAREEFEQVLADEGVTEAQLREFLASPAGKRFARTLRIPPHVSAGTTTDLVREIAPYAKAKGTLGRAKVQAAVSAKAAKKWVQKDGQRWLHFAKDMSPHLPALVRFVGGELAEQVEQKAPSVTKAWSRVFDRATKLSADEEAQVRAAEVASATAPAPTEKKKAQGLPVVA
;
A
#
# COMPACT_ATOMS: atom_id res chain seq x y z
N GLU A 1 17.86 11.74 -6.48
CA GLU A 1 17.84 13.06 -7.14
C GLU A 1 19.26 13.53 -7.37
N GLY A 2 19.69 13.73 -8.62
CA GLY A 2 21.07 14.06 -9.00
C GLY A 2 21.37 13.75 -10.47
N ASP A 3 22.55 14.14 -10.95
CA ASP A 3 22.97 14.05 -12.36
C ASP A 3 22.87 12.62 -12.90
N GLY A 4 23.31 11.64 -12.10
CA GLY A 4 23.24 10.21 -12.46
C GLY A 4 21.82 9.66 -12.58
N ASN A 5 20.80 10.38 -12.11
CA ASN A 5 19.38 10.05 -12.27
C ASN A 5 18.65 11.10 -13.12
N TYR A 6 19.40 11.94 -13.84
CA TYR A 6 18.89 13.03 -14.68
C TYR A 6 17.83 13.89 -13.96
N HIS A 7 18.03 14.19 -12.67
CA HIS A 7 17.07 14.99 -11.89
C HIS A 7 15.58 14.60 -12.08
N LEU A 8 15.33 13.30 -12.25
CA LEU A 8 14.03 12.81 -12.71
C LEU A 8 12.88 13.29 -11.82
N GLN A 9 13.05 13.32 -10.49
CA GLN A 9 11.98 13.75 -9.60
C GLN A 9 11.56 15.18 -9.93
N ARG A 10 12.54 16.10 -9.99
CA ARG A 10 12.28 17.50 -10.31
C ARG A 10 11.65 17.65 -11.68
N PHE A 11 12.10 16.87 -12.66
CA PHE A 11 11.52 16.86 -13.99
C PHE A 11 10.04 16.42 -13.99
N LEU A 12 9.71 15.32 -13.31
CA LEU A 12 8.34 14.83 -13.17
C LEU A 12 7.43 15.87 -12.48
N GLU A 13 7.92 16.54 -11.43
CA GLU A 13 7.22 17.61 -10.72
C GLU A 13 6.98 18.84 -11.61
N GLN A 14 7.96 19.22 -12.43
CA GLN A 14 7.81 20.30 -13.44
C GLN A 14 6.76 19.94 -14.50
N GLU A 15 6.65 18.66 -14.85
CA GLU A 15 5.58 18.13 -15.70
C GLU A 15 4.22 18.01 -14.96
N GLY A 16 4.12 18.49 -13.72
CA GLY A 16 2.89 18.55 -12.94
C GLY A 16 2.52 17.23 -12.26
N SER A 17 3.47 16.32 -12.10
CA SER A 17 3.25 15.04 -11.39
C SER A 17 3.45 15.19 -9.90
N GLU A 18 2.61 14.54 -9.10
CA GLU A 18 2.93 14.25 -7.70
C GLU A 18 3.80 12.99 -7.65
N VAL A 19 5.04 13.12 -7.18
CA VAL A 19 6.01 12.01 -7.20
C VAL A 19 6.08 11.33 -5.84
N SER A 20 5.77 10.03 -5.81
CA SER A 20 5.95 9.19 -4.64
C SER A 20 7.22 8.35 -4.79
N ILE A 21 8.16 8.53 -3.86
CA ILE A 21 9.42 7.77 -3.80
C ILE A 21 9.39 6.85 -2.59
N GLN A 22 9.98 5.67 -2.73
CA GLN A 22 10.15 4.76 -1.61
C GLN A 22 11.04 5.39 -0.52
N VAL A 23 10.51 5.43 0.70
CA VAL A 23 11.27 5.89 1.88
C VAL A 23 12.22 4.80 2.35
N LEU A 24 13.37 5.20 2.93
CA LEU A 24 14.36 4.26 3.47
C LEU A 24 13.77 3.30 4.50
N ALA A 25 12.78 3.73 5.28
CA ALA A 25 12.07 2.87 6.24
C ALA A 25 11.40 1.66 5.55
N ALA A 26 10.90 1.81 4.33
CA ALA A 26 10.33 0.69 3.58
C ALA A 26 11.41 -0.29 3.11
N THR A 27 12.61 0.20 2.78
CA THR A 27 13.77 -0.66 2.46
C THR A 27 14.27 -1.42 3.69
N LEU A 28 14.34 -0.76 4.85
CA LEU A 28 14.67 -1.44 6.11
C LEU A 28 13.64 -2.51 6.45
N LEU A 29 12.36 -2.21 6.25
CA LEU A 29 11.28 -3.17 6.46
C LEU A 29 11.39 -4.38 5.53
N TYR A 30 11.77 -4.16 4.28
CA TYR A 30 12.06 -5.24 3.34
C TYR A 30 13.22 -6.11 3.81
N ASN A 31 14.34 -5.52 4.23
CA ASN A 31 15.48 -6.29 4.74
C ASN A 31 15.10 -7.13 5.96
N LEU A 32 14.34 -6.56 6.92
CA LEU A 32 13.84 -7.30 8.08
C LEU A 32 12.96 -8.48 7.67
N TRP A 33 12.10 -8.27 6.67
CA TRP A 33 11.27 -9.32 6.10
C TRP A 33 12.12 -10.41 5.44
N GLU A 34 13.12 -10.07 4.63
CA GLU A 34 14.03 -11.02 3.99
C GLU A 34 14.77 -11.87 5.02
N PHE A 35 15.35 -11.25 6.04
CA PHE A 35 16.05 -11.98 7.10
C PHE A 35 15.11 -12.95 7.82
N ARG A 36 13.86 -12.54 8.06
CA ARG A 36 12.86 -13.39 8.70
C ARG A 36 12.46 -14.55 7.80
N HIS A 37 12.20 -14.29 6.53
CA HIS A 37 11.86 -15.29 5.51
C HIS A 37 12.99 -16.33 5.39
N ASP A 38 14.23 -15.88 5.24
CA ASP A 38 15.43 -16.74 5.18
C ASP A 38 15.62 -17.58 6.43
N THR A 39 15.52 -16.96 7.60
CA THR A 39 15.71 -17.65 8.87
C THR A 39 14.64 -18.73 9.04
N THR A 40 13.40 -18.43 8.65
CA THR A 40 12.30 -19.39 8.70
C THR A 40 12.51 -20.56 7.74
N ALA A 41 12.91 -20.30 6.49
CA ALA A 41 13.20 -21.35 5.51
C ALA A 41 14.38 -22.24 5.97
N ARG A 42 15.42 -21.66 6.57
CA ARG A 42 16.59 -22.41 7.06
C ARG A 42 16.34 -23.21 8.33
N LEU A 43 15.24 -22.99 9.05
CA LEU A 43 14.90 -23.81 10.22
C LEU A 43 14.77 -25.29 9.87
N GLU A 44 14.25 -25.60 8.68
CA GLU A 44 14.09 -26.96 8.18
C GLU A 44 15.43 -27.61 7.79
N LEU A 45 16.48 -26.81 7.60
CA LEU A 45 17.82 -27.24 7.19
C LEU A 45 18.85 -27.11 8.31
N ARG A 46 18.40 -26.95 9.57
CA ARG A 46 19.29 -26.69 10.70
C ARG A 46 20.30 -27.82 10.91
N GLY A 47 21.58 -27.48 10.89
CA GLY A 47 22.70 -28.43 11.00
C GLY A 47 23.12 -29.08 9.68
N ALA A 48 22.25 -29.05 8.65
CA ALA A 48 22.58 -29.47 7.29
C ALA A 48 23.12 -28.30 6.44
N ASP A 49 22.59 -27.09 6.64
CA ASP A 49 23.07 -25.89 5.97
C ASP A 49 24.43 -25.44 6.53
N GLN A 50 25.49 -25.69 5.76
CA GLN A 50 26.86 -25.28 6.05
C GLN A 50 27.21 -23.90 5.48
N SER A 51 26.22 -23.15 4.97
CA SER A 51 26.44 -21.80 4.45
C SER A 51 26.78 -20.81 5.57
N LYS A 52 27.25 -19.62 5.17
CA LYS A 52 27.59 -18.50 6.08
C LYS A 52 26.46 -18.15 7.05
N PHE A 53 25.21 -18.35 6.65
CA PHE A 53 24.02 -18.03 7.43
C PHE A 53 23.26 -19.27 7.92
N GLY A 54 23.93 -20.43 7.93
CA GLY A 54 23.39 -21.66 8.50
C GLY A 54 23.07 -21.51 9.98
N LEU A 55 22.04 -22.21 10.44
CA LEU A 55 21.53 -22.10 11.82
C LEU A 55 22.12 -23.13 12.78
N ALA A 56 23.26 -23.74 12.42
CA ALA A 56 23.96 -24.68 13.28
C ALA A 56 24.50 -23.96 14.52
N GLY A 57 24.08 -24.39 15.72
CA GLY A 57 24.49 -23.78 16.98
C GLY A 57 23.90 -22.39 17.28
N SER A 58 23.06 -21.81 16.41
CA SER A 58 22.42 -20.52 16.65
C SER A 58 21.08 -20.67 17.38
N ASP A 59 20.69 -19.66 18.17
CA ASP A 59 19.34 -19.56 18.73
C ASP A 59 18.41 -18.87 17.73
N ALA A 60 17.89 -19.64 16.78
CA ALA A 60 16.98 -19.14 15.75
C ALA A 60 15.68 -18.54 16.34
N GLY A 61 15.25 -19.00 17.52
CA GLY A 61 14.08 -18.46 18.21
C GLY A 61 14.33 -17.03 18.69
N LEU A 62 15.50 -16.77 19.26
CA LEU A 62 15.95 -15.43 19.63
C LEU A 62 16.12 -14.53 18.40
N THR A 63 16.74 -15.05 17.33
CA THR A 63 16.89 -14.30 16.07
C THR A 63 15.54 -13.86 15.50
N LEU A 64 14.58 -14.79 15.35
CA LEU A 64 13.25 -14.47 14.85
C LEU A 64 12.50 -13.51 15.77
N GLY A 65 12.58 -13.69 17.08
CA GLY A 65 12.01 -12.76 18.05
C GLY A 65 12.57 -11.34 17.87
N GLY A 66 13.89 -11.22 17.74
CA GLY A 66 14.57 -9.95 17.51
C GLY A 66 14.12 -9.26 16.21
N LEU A 67 13.93 -10.03 15.14
CA LEU A 67 13.45 -9.51 13.85
C LEU A 67 12.01 -8.99 13.93
N TYR A 68 11.09 -9.74 14.58
CA TYR A 68 9.73 -9.27 14.82
C TYR A 68 9.70 -8.01 15.69
N PHE A 69 10.51 -7.97 16.75
CA PHE A 69 10.62 -6.79 17.59
C PHE A 69 11.16 -5.57 16.83
N ALA A 70 12.18 -5.76 15.99
CA ALA A 70 12.72 -4.71 15.14
C ALA A 70 11.67 -4.17 14.14
N GLU A 71 10.87 -5.04 13.53
CA GLU A 71 9.77 -4.63 12.66
C GLU A 71 8.72 -3.83 13.44
N LEU A 72 8.31 -4.30 14.62
CA LEU A 72 7.36 -3.60 15.48
C LEU A 72 7.89 -2.21 15.87
N ALA A 73 9.14 -2.13 16.32
CA ALA A 73 9.79 -0.89 16.70
C ALA A 73 9.85 0.09 15.52
N LEU A 74 10.25 -0.37 14.33
CA LEU A 74 10.30 0.43 13.11
C LEU A 74 8.91 0.97 12.73
N ARG A 75 7.87 0.14 12.80
CA ARG A 75 6.50 0.54 12.50
C ARG A 75 5.97 1.57 13.49
N LEU A 76 6.19 1.36 14.78
CA LEU A 76 5.75 2.30 15.83
C LEU A 76 6.49 3.64 15.74
N TRP A 77 7.80 3.59 15.52
CA TRP A 77 8.62 4.79 15.34
C TRP A 77 8.22 5.57 14.08
N TRP A 78 7.98 4.88 12.96
CA TRP A 78 7.49 5.51 11.75
C TRP A 78 6.13 6.18 11.98
N GLN A 79 5.19 5.48 12.61
CA GLN A 79 3.85 6.01 12.82
C GLN A 79 3.80 7.17 13.81
N SER A 80 4.65 7.16 14.84
CA SER A 80 4.77 8.30 15.75
C SER A 80 5.29 9.54 15.01
N TYR A 81 6.33 9.37 14.19
CA TYR A 81 6.88 10.43 13.35
C TYR A 81 5.86 10.96 12.33
N ALA A 82 5.18 10.06 11.60
CA ALA A 82 4.16 10.41 10.62
C ALA A 82 3.01 11.21 11.26
N LYS A 83 2.57 10.82 12.46
CA LYS A 83 1.52 11.54 13.19
C LYS A 83 1.94 12.94 13.59
N VAL A 84 3.18 13.13 14.04
CA VAL A 84 3.72 14.46 14.40
C VAL A 84 3.78 15.39 13.17
N LEU A 85 4.16 14.86 12.01
CA LEU A 85 4.22 15.62 10.76
C LEU A 85 2.86 15.83 10.08
N GLY A 86 1.78 15.22 10.57
CA GLY A 86 0.47 15.26 9.92
C GLY A 86 0.29 14.27 8.76
N LEU A 87 1.28 13.41 8.51
CA LEU A 87 1.26 12.32 7.54
C LEU A 87 0.57 11.05 8.10
N SER A 88 -0.40 11.20 9.00
CA SER A 88 -1.01 10.08 9.75
C SER A 88 -1.69 9.01 8.89
N SER A 89 -2.01 9.34 7.64
CA SER A 89 -2.58 8.39 6.67
C SER A 89 -1.52 7.56 5.95
N TYR A 90 -0.23 7.91 6.07
CA TYR A 90 0.87 7.19 5.44
C TYR A 90 1.28 5.99 6.29
N VAL A 91 0.96 4.79 5.83
CA VAL A 91 1.24 3.53 6.52
C VAL A 91 2.32 2.75 5.79
N LEU A 92 3.31 2.24 6.53
CA LEU A 92 4.32 1.37 5.94
C LEU A 92 3.69 0.10 5.33
N PRO A 93 4.18 -0.33 4.15
CA PRO A 93 3.68 -1.51 3.46
C PRO A 93 3.72 -2.78 4.33
N ASP A 94 2.92 -3.77 3.93
CA ASP A 94 3.00 -5.13 4.44
C ASP A 94 3.88 -5.93 3.48
N MET A 95 5.07 -6.34 3.93
CA MET A 95 6.01 -7.05 3.06
C MET A 95 5.54 -8.46 2.72
N ASP A 96 4.73 -9.09 3.57
CA ASP A 96 4.15 -10.40 3.24
C ASP A 96 3.10 -10.27 2.12
N GLU A 97 2.34 -9.17 2.11
CA GLU A 97 1.41 -8.87 1.02
C GLU A 97 2.16 -8.55 -0.28
N VAL A 98 3.24 -7.78 -0.21
CA VAL A 98 4.09 -7.48 -1.37
C VAL A 98 4.71 -8.76 -1.92
N ALA A 99 5.27 -9.61 -1.06
CA ALA A 99 5.83 -10.89 -1.45
C ALA A 99 4.79 -11.78 -2.14
N ARG A 100 3.58 -11.92 -1.55
CA ARG A 100 2.48 -12.70 -2.15
C ARG A 100 2.05 -12.17 -3.53
N ALA A 101 2.00 -10.85 -3.69
CA ALA A 101 1.60 -10.23 -4.96
C ALA A 101 2.64 -10.48 -6.07
N GLY A 102 3.93 -10.52 -5.73
CA GLY A 102 5.01 -10.80 -6.68
C GLY A 102 5.26 -12.29 -6.94
N HIS A 103 5.04 -13.14 -5.94
CA HIS A 103 5.53 -14.53 -5.92
C HIS A 103 5.10 -15.39 -7.12
N SER A 104 3.88 -15.19 -7.63
CA SER A 104 3.37 -15.95 -8.80
C SER A 104 4.05 -15.57 -10.12
N HIS A 105 4.72 -14.42 -10.18
CA HIS A 105 5.30 -13.88 -11.42
C HIS A 105 6.81 -13.70 -11.34
N TYR A 106 7.34 -13.51 -10.13
CA TYR A 106 8.76 -13.33 -9.87
C TYR A 106 9.08 -13.93 -8.50
N ASN A 107 9.93 -14.97 -8.49
CA ASN A 107 10.25 -15.69 -7.27
C ASN A 107 10.93 -14.76 -6.25
N VAL A 108 10.50 -14.84 -4.99
CA VAL A 108 11.01 -14.01 -3.88
C VAL A 108 12.49 -14.26 -3.58
N GLU A 109 13.02 -15.41 -3.99
CA GLU A 109 14.46 -15.73 -3.88
C GLU A 109 15.33 -15.02 -4.93
N LEU A 110 14.73 -14.42 -5.96
CA LEU A 110 15.44 -13.61 -6.94
C LEU A 110 15.57 -12.17 -6.41
N ARG A 111 16.72 -11.88 -5.80
CA ARG A 111 16.96 -10.64 -5.01
C ARG A 111 17.91 -9.62 -5.66
N GLY A 112 18.23 -9.79 -6.94
CA GLY A 112 19.05 -8.81 -7.65
C GLY A 112 18.29 -7.51 -7.90
N GLY A 113 18.92 -6.35 -7.66
CA GLY A 113 18.25 -5.05 -7.79
C GLY A 113 17.16 -4.87 -6.74
N GLU A 114 15.95 -4.47 -7.16
CA GLU A 114 14.76 -4.49 -6.29
C GLU A 114 14.11 -5.89 -6.19
N GLY A 115 14.60 -6.88 -6.94
CA GLY A 115 14.08 -8.23 -6.96
C GLY A 115 12.59 -8.31 -7.30
N HIS A 116 11.88 -9.21 -6.64
CA HIS A 116 10.43 -9.38 -6.79
C HIS A 116 9.60 -8.14 -6.42
N LEU A 117 10.18 -7.16 -5.72
CA LEU A 117 9.46 -5.95 -5.31
C LEU A 117 9.05 -5.09 -6.51
N GLU A 118 9.85 -5.03 -7.58
CA GLU A 118 9.55 -4.20 -8.74
C GLU A 118 8.24 -4.67 -9.42
N VAL A 119 8.14 -5.99 -9.63
CA VAL A 119 6.94 -6.65 -10.17
C VAL A 119 5.77 -6.50 -9.21
N ALA A 120 5.96 -6.81 -7.93
CA ALA A 120 4.91 -6.71 -6.92
C ALA A 120 4.39 -5.27 -6.77
N LYS A 121 5.27 -4.27 -6.81
CA LYS A 121 4.89 -2.85 -6.72
C LYS A 121 4.06 -2.42 -7.91
N LEU A 122 4.39 -2.84 -9.14
CA LEU A 122 3.55 -2.51 -10.29
C LEU A 122 2.14 -3.08 -10.12
N ILE A 123 2.04 -4.37 -9.81
CA ILE A 123 0.76 -5.06 -9.58
C ILE A 123 -0.05 -4.33 -8.49
N LEU A 124 0.58 -4.04 -7.35
CA LEU A 124 -0.08 -3.37 -6.23
C LEU A 124 -0.42 -1.91 -6.53
N ASN A 125 0.37 -1.21 -7.34
CA ASN A 125 0.08 0.15 -7.77
C ASN A 125 -1.18 0.19 -8.64
N VAL A 126 -1.42 -0.86 -9.41
CA VAL A 126 -2.63 -1.01 -10.21
C VAL A 126 -3.82 -1.47 -9.37
N ILE A 127 -3.72 -2.64 -8.71
CA ILE A 127 -4.85 -3.24 -7.98
C ILE A 127 -5.36 -2.32 -6.87
N LYS A 128 -4.44 -1.62 -6.18
CA LYS A 128 -4.81 -0.70 -5.10
C LYS A 128 -4.94 0.74 -5.57
N GLN A 129 -4.82 1.01 -6.87
CA GLN A 129 -4.84 2.36 -7.44
C GLN A 129 -3.89 3.30 -6.71
N LYS A 130 -2.60 2.95 -6.53
CA LYS A 130 -1.66 3.80 -5.78
C LYS A 130 -1.00 4.89 -6.63
N ALA A 131 -1.01 4.73 -7.95
CA ALA A 131 -0.41 5.67 -8.89
C ALA A 131 -0.98 5.43 -10.30
N HIS A 132 -1.08 6.49 -11.11
CA HIS A 132 -1.45 6.35 -12.52
C HIS A 132 -0.32 5.77 -13.38
N MET A 133 0.93 5.92 -12.95
CA MET A 133 2.13 5.48 -13.67
C MET A 133 3.23 5.07 -12.69
N THR A 134 3.95 4.00 -13.03
CA THR A 134 5.14 3.54 -12.32
C THR A 134 6.36 3.74 -13.21
N VAL A 135 7.31 4.57 -12.78
CA VAL A 135 8.60 4.72 -13.45
C VAL A 135 9.61 3.83 -12.75
N SER A 136 10.17 2.88 -13.49
CA SER A 136 11.29 2.08 -13.02
C SER A 136 12.58 2.66 -13.58
N VAL A 137 13.46 3.08 -12.66
CA VAL A 137 14.76 3.65 -13.00
C VAL A 137 15.85 2.68 -12.57
N LYS A 138 16.75 2.37 -13.50
CA LYS A 138 17.84 1.41 -13.27
C LYS A 138 19.13 1.85 -13.94
N PRO A 139 20.29 1.53 -13.36
CA PRO A 139 21.56 1.77 -14.04
C PRO A 139 21.71 0.82 -15.22
N PHE A 140 22.41 1.28 -16.26
CA PHE A 140 22.78 0.47 -17.41
C PHE A 140 23.42 -0.86 -16.98
N GLY A 141 23.00 -1.95 -17.62
CA GLY A 141 23.56 -3.28 -17.35
C GLY A 141 23.07 -3.94 -16.06
N CYS A 142 22.06 -3.40 -15.39
CA CYS A 142 21.40 -4.07 -14.26
C CYS A 142 20.60 -5.29 -14.74
N MET A 143 21.28 -6.41 -15.02
CA MET A 143 20.66 -7.62 -15.59
C MET A 143 19.43 -8.12 -14.82
N PRO A 144 19.38 -8.11 -13.47
CA PRO A 144 18.17 -8.52 -12.75
C PRO A 144 16.94 -7.65 -13.06
N SER A 145 17.13 -6.34 -13.23
CA SER A 145 16.01 -5.42 -13.52
C SER A 145 15.77 -5.28 -15.03
N SER A 146 16.77 -4.84 -15.80
CA SER A 146 16.63 -4.62 -17.25
C SER A 146 16.45 -5.88 -18.07
N GLY A 147 16.99 -7.01 -17.62
CA GLY A 147 16.89 -8.28 -18.35
C GLY A 147 15.69 -9.11 -17.91
N VAL A 148 15.61 -9.39 -16.61
CA VAL A 148 14.61 -10.32 -16.08
C VAL A 148 13.31 -9.61 -15.73
N SER A 149 13.36 -8.57 -14.90
CA SER A 149 12.16 -7.87 -14.44
C SER A 149 11.37 -7.27 -15.59
N ASP A 150 12.00 -6.50 -16.49
CA ASP A 150 11.31 -5.95 -17.69
C ASP A 150 10.66 -7.02 -18.56
N GLY A 151 11.33 -8.16 -18.73
CA GLY A 151 10.77 -9.31 -19.43
C GLY A 151 9.49 -9.80 -18.77
N VAL A 152 9.48 -9.94 -17.44
CA VAL A 152 8.29 -10.29 -16.66
C VAL A 152 7.21 -9.21 -16.74
N GLN A 153 7.59 -7.93 -16.76
CA GLN A 153 6.64 -6.82 -16.82
C GLN A 153 5.82 -6.82 -18.10
N SER A 154 6.32 -7.38 -19.21
CA SER A 154 5.51 -7.57 -20.44
C SER A 154 4.25 -8.41 -20.15
N VAL A 155 4.40 -9.52 -19.44
CA VAL A 155 3.29 -10.39 -19.00
C VAL A 155 2.39 -9.66 -18.00
N ILE A 156 2.97 -8.90 -17.06
CA ILE A 156 2.17 -8.12 -16.11
C ILE A 156 1.31 -7.08 -16.83
N THR A 157 1.85 -6.39 -17.84
CA THR A 157 1.07 -5.42 -18.62
C THR A 157 -0.01 -6.05 -19.49
N GLU A 158 0.11 -7.33 -19.85
CA GLU A 158 -0.97 -8.08 -20.48
C GLU A 158 -2.08 -8.46 -19.49
N LEU A 159 -1.70 -8.88 -18.27
CA LEU A 159 -2.64 -9.24 -17.21
C LEU A 159 -3.36 -8.04 -16.61
N TYR A 160 -2.69 -6.89 -16.59
CA TYR A 160 -3.19 -5.61 -16.11
C TYR A 160 -3.01 -4.56 -17.22
N PRO A 161 -3.89 -4.53 -18.24
CA PRO A 161 -3.79 -3.61 -19.38
C PRO A 161 -3.81 -2.13 -18.98
N GLU A 162 -4.31 -1.85 -17.79
CA GLU A 162 -4.33 -0.52 -17.19
C GLU A 162 -2.97 -0.12 -16.59
N ALA A 163 -1.99 -1.02 -16.48
CA ALA A 163 -0.67 -0.70 -15.96
C ALA A 163 0.10 0.24 -16.91
N ILE A 164 0.52 1.41 -16.41
CA ILE A 164 1.43 2.30 -17.13
C ILE A 164 2.83 2.13 -16.51
N PHE A 165 3.61 1.21 -17.07
CA PHE A 165 4.98 0.92 -16.64
C PHE A 165 6.00 1.55 -17.58
N CYS A 166 6.86 2.42 -17.04
CA CYS A 166 7.90 3.12 -17.80
C CYS A 166 9.29 2.64 -17.36
N PRO A 167 9.93 1.71 -18.10
CA PRO A 167 11.30 1.32 -17.85
C PRO A 167 12.28 2.28 -18.52
N VAL A 168 13.19 2.85 -17.74
CA VAL A 168 14.23 3.78 -18.20
C VAL A 168 15.59 3.46 -17.58
N GLU A 169 16.66 3.64 -18.37
CA GLU A 169 18.01 3.34 -17.92
C GLU A 169 18.85 4.60 -17.76
N THR A 170 19.47 4.75 -16.59
CA THR A 170 20.47 5.80 -16.37
C THR A 170 21.83 5.34 -16.86
N SER A 171 22.59 6.26 -17.45
CA SER A 171 23.90 6.00 -18.06
C SER A 171 23.90 5.10 -19.30
N GLY A 172 22.78 4.46 -19.63
CA GLY A 172 22.56 3.68 -20.86
C GLY A 172 21.80 4.46 -21.92
N ASP A 173 20.71 5.13 -21.52
CA ASP A 173 20.01 6.08 -22.39
C ASP A 173 20.71 7.45 -22.35
N GLY A 174 20.82 8.11 -23.51
CA GLY A 174 21.18 9.54 -23.53
C GLY A 174 20.08 10.38 -22.87
N ALA A 175 20.44 11.44 -22.13
CA ALA A 175 19.48 12.22 -21.32
C ALA A 175 18.23 12.68 -22.10
N VAL A 176 18.40 13.11 -23.35
CA VAL A 176 17.27 13.51 -24.23
C VAL A 176 16.32 12.34 -24.50
N ASN A 177 16.85 11.15 -24.82
CA ASN A 177 16.04 9.96 -25.07
C ASN A 177 15.34 9.48 -23.79
N PHE A 178 16.03 9.57 -22.66
CA PHE A 178 15.47 9.26 -21.34
C PHE A 178 14.25 10.13 -21.05
N TYR A 179 14.37 11.46 -21.12
CA TYR A 179 13.25 12.37 -20.86
C TYR A 179 12.12 12.19 -21.87
N SER A 180 12.45 12.02 -23.16
CA SER A 180 11.44 11.80 -24.21
C SER A 180 10.61 10.54 -23.94
N ARG A 181 11.25 9.43 -23.51
CA ARG A 181 10.54 8.22 -23.10
C ARG A 181 9.62 8.50 -21.93
N VAL A 182 10.13 9.13 -20.86
CA VAL A 182 9.32 9.47 -19.67
C VAL A 182 8.11 10.33 -20.04
N GLN A 183 8.28 11.36 -20.88
CA GLN A 183 7.19 12.25 -21.32
C GLN A 183 6.08 11.51 -22.06
N MET A 184 6.44 10.56 -22.92
CA MET A 184 5.45 9.75 -23.63
C MET A 184 4.54 8.98 -22.66
N TYR A 185 5.10 8.36 -21.63
CA TYR A 185 4.30 7.66 -20.61
C TYR A 185 3.52 8.63 -19.72
N LEU A 186 4.12 9.77 -19.35
CA LEU A 186 3.45 10.82 -18.60
C LEU A 186 2.22 11.36 -19.32
N PHE A 187 2.26 11.48 -20.65
CA PHE A 187 1.10 11.91 -21.42
C PHE A 187 -0.09 10.97 -21.22
N LYS A 188 0.13 9.65 -21.26
CA LYS A 188 -0.90 8.63 -20.98
C LYS A 188 -1.40 8.72 -19.53
N ALA A 189 -0.48 8.86 -18.58
CA ALA A 189 -0.81 8.99 -17.16
C ALA A 189 -1.67 10.24 -16.87
N ARG A 190 -1.33 11.37 -17.50
CA ARG A 190 -2.06 12.64 -17.38
C ARG A 190 -3.47 12.54 -17.95
N GLN A 191 -3.64 11.87 -19.09
CA GLN A 191 -4.96 11.60 -19.64
C GLN A 191 -5.81 10.80 -18.66
N ARG A 192 -5.26 9.69 -18.13
CA ARG A 192 -5.97 8.87 -17.14
C ARG A 192 -6.32 9.64 -15.87
N ALA A 193 -5.41 10.46 -15.36
CA ALA A 193 -5.67 11.25 -14.16
C ALA A 193 -6.83 12.25 -14.38
N ARG A 194 -6.95 12.83 -15.58
CA ARG A 194 -8.08 13.70 -15.95
C ARG A 194 -9.39 12.93 -16.05
N GLU A 195 -9.38 11.79 -16.72
CA GLU A 195 -10.55 10.92 -16.85
C GLU A 195 -11.04 10.44 -15.46
N GLU A 196 -10.12 10.02 -14.58
CA GLU A 196 -10.45 9.65 -13.20
C GLU A 196 -11.07 10.83 -12.44
N PHE A 197 -10.52 12.04 -12.59
CA PHE A 197 -11.05 13.24 -11.93
C PHE A 197 -12.46 13.60 -12.38
N GLU A 198 -12.72 13.59 -13.69
CA GLU A 198 -14.04 13.86 -14.24
C GLU A 198 -15.06 12.80 -13.82
N GLN A 199 -14.67 11.52 -13.82
CA GLN A 199 -15.52 10.43 -13.34
C GLN A 199 -15.87 10.59 -11.87
N VAL A 200 -14.91 10.91 -11.01
CA VAL A 200 -15.14 11.08 -9.57
C VAL A 200 -16.09 12.25 -9.29
N LEU A 201 -15.96 13.36 -10.02
CA LEU A 201 -16.89 14.49 -9.90
C LEU A 201 -18.32 14.09 -10.29
N ALA A 202 -18.47 13.32 -11.37
CA ALA A 202 -19.75 12.80 -11.84
C ALA A 202 -20.37 11.81 -10.84
N ASP A 203 -19.59 10.84 -10.36
CA ASP A 203 -20.01 9.84 -9.36
C ASP A 203 -20.51 10.51 -8.07
N GLU A 204 -19.81 11.54 -7.63
CA GLU A 204 -20.15 12.27 -6.42
C GLU A 204 -21.25 13.33 -6.64
N GLY A 205 -21.62 13.62 -7.89
CA GLY A 205 -22.62 14.63 -8.24
C GLY A 205 -22.24 16.03 -7.78
N VAL A 206 -20.95 16.40 -7.87
CA VAL A 206 -20.42 17.70 -7.46
C VAL A 206 -19.61 18.35 -8.59
N THR A 207 -19.52 19.68 -8.59
CA THR A 207 -18.67 20.41 -9.53
C THR A 207 -17.39 20.89 -8.87
N GLU A 208 -16.33 21.09 -9.65
CA GLU A 208 -15.06 21.63 -9.15
C GLU A 208 -15.26 22.98 -8.43
N ALA A 209 -16.12 23.85 -8.97
CA ALA A 209 -16.44 25.14 -8.37
C ALA A 209 -17.02 25.01 -6.95
N GLN A 210 -17.97 24.07 -6.75
CA GLN A 210 -18.55 23.80 -5.42
C GLN A 210 -17.50 23.32 -4.42
N LEU A 211 -16.55 22.50 -4.87
CA LEU A 211 -15.48 21.99 -4.03
C LEU A 211 -14.49 23.09 -3.63
N ARG A 212 -14.12 23.96 -4.59
CA ARG A 212 -13.27 25.13 -4.32
C ARG A 212 -13.93 26.10 -3.33
N GLU A 213 -15.23 26.36 -3.48
CA GLU A 213 -16.01 27.16 -2.54
C GLU A 213 -16.02 26.53 -1.14
N PHE A 214 -16.25 25.21 -1.06
CA PHE A 214 -16.21 24.49 0.20
C PHE A 214 -14.84 24.61 0.88
N LEU A 215 -13.74 24.39 0.15
CA LEU A 215 -12.37 24.49 0.68
C LEU A 215 -12.03 25.89 1.20
N ALA A 216 -12.54 26.94 0.54
CA ALA A 216 -12.39 28.33 0.99
C ALA A 216 -13.20 28.66 2.25
N SER A 217 -14.29 27.92 2.52
CA SER A 217 -15.13 28.13 3.69
C SER A 217 -14.40 27.80 5.01
N PRO A 218 -14.83 28.36 6.16
CA PRO A 218 -14.25 28.02 7.47
C PRO A 218 -14.27 26.52 7.80
N ALA A 219 -15.27 25.78 7.30
CA ALA A 219 -15.37 24.33 7.48
C ALA A 219 -14.41 23.54 6.58
N GLY A 220 -14.03 24.11 5.42
CA GLY A 220 -13.11 23.54 4.45
C GLY A 220 -11.63 23.67 4.84
N LYS A 221 -11.27 24.70 5.62
CA LYS A 221 -9.87 24.99 6.01
C LYS A 221 -9.12 23.80 6.61
N ARG A 222 -9.81 22.87 7.29
CA ARG A 222 -9.18 21.66 7.86
C ARG A 222 -8.73 20.65 6.80
N PHE A 223 -9.35 20.67 5.62
CA PHE A 223 -9.03 19.81 4.48
C PHE A 223 -7.97 20.42 3.56
N ALA A 224 -7.86 21.75 3.53
CA ALA A 224 -6.88 22.48 2.73
C ALA A 224 -5.46 22.57 3.34
N ARG A 225 -5.14 21.72 4.34
CA ARG A 225 -3.82 21.73 4.98
C ARG A 225 -2.80 21.03 4.08
N THR A 226 -1.65 21.66 3.84
CA THR A 226 -0.60 21.16 2.93
C THR A 226 -0.11 19.76 3.25
N LEU A 227 0.01 19.41 4.54
CA LEU A 227 0.51 18.10 4.98
C LEU A 227 -0.60 17.05 5.16
N ARG A 228 -1.86 17.39 4.86
CA ARG A 228 -2.97 16.44 4.97
C ARG A 228 -2.99 15.53 3.74
N ILE A 229 -2.96 14.22 3.99
CA ILE A 229 -3.21 13.21 2.97
C ILE A 229 -4.64 12.68 3.17
N PRO A 230 -5.54 12.82 2.17
CA PRO A 230 -6.90 12.30 2.25
C PRO A 230 -6.91 10.75 2.34
N PRO A 231 -7.99 10.15 2.87
CA PRO A 231 -8.12 8.70 2.88
C PRO A 231 -8.08 8.11 1.48
N HIS A 232 -7.24 7.09 1.28
CA HIS A 232 -6.98 6.52 -0.02
C HIS A 232 -8.14 5.68 -0.59
N VAL A 233 -8.54 5.99 -1.82
CA VAL A 233 -9.60 5.29 -2.59
C VAL A 233 -9.22 5.13 -4.07
N SER A 234 -8.51 6.09 -4.64
CA SER A 234 -8.26 6.28 -6.08
C SER A 234 -6.79 6.64 -6.30
N ALA A 235 -6.32 6.64 -7.55
CA ALA A 235 -4.90 6.86 -7.85
C ALA A 235 -4.43 8.30 -7.64
N GLY A 236 -5.32 9.28 -7.83
CA GLY A 236 -5.00 10.68 -7.57
C GLY A 236 -5.26 11.12 -6.13
N THR A 237 -4.31 11.82 -5.53
CA THR A 237 -4.54 12.51 -4.25
C THR A 237 -5.69 13.53 -4.36
N THR A 238 -5.82 14.19 -5.51
CA THR A 238 -6.94 15.10 -5.79
C THR A 238 -8.28 14.37 -5.82
N THR A 239 -8.37 13.19 -6.44
CA THR A 239 -9.61 12.41 -6.52
C THR A 239 -10.00 11.85 -5.16
N ASP A 240 -9.02 11.42 -4.36
CA ASP A 240 -9.23 11.07 -2.96
C ASP A 240 -9.73 12.26 -2.13
N LEU A 241 -9.17 13.45 -2.35
CA LEU A 241 -9.65 14.67 -1.70
C LEU A 241 -11.11 14.96 -2.09
N VAL A 242 -11.47 14.87 -3.38
CA VAL A 242 -12.85 15.05 -3.84
C VAL A 242 -13.80 14.10 -3.10
N ARG A 243 -13.48 12.81 -3.05
CA ARG A 243 -14.30 11.81 -2.35
C ARG A 243 -14.41 12.08 -0.85
N GLU A 244 -13.36 12.60 -0.23
CA GLU A 244 -13.39 13.00 1.18
C GLU A 244 -14.32 14.19 1.42
N ILE A 245 -14.23 15.23 0.59
CA ILE A 245 -14.91 16.51 0.84
C ILE A 245 -16.32 16.59 0.23
N ALA A 246 -16.63 15.82 -0.81
CA ALA A 246 -17.91 15.88 -1.50
C ALA A 246 -19.12 15.69 -0.56
N PRO A 247 -19.13 14.72 0.39
CA PRO A 247 -20.20 14.61 1.37
C PRO A 247 -20.38 15.86 2.25
N TYR A 248 -19.29 16.55 2.59
CA TYR A 248 -19.32 17.77 3.41
C TYR A 248 -19.74 19.01 2.61
N ALA A 249 -19.36 19.07 1.33
CA ALA A 249 -19.79 20.12 0.41
C ALA A 249 -21.30 20.03 0.15
N LYS A 250 -21.84 18.82 0.00
CA LYS A 250 -23.28 18.55 -0.16
C LYS A 250 -24.10 18.78 1.12
N ALA A 251 -23.48 18.64 2.30
CA ALA A 251 -24.17 18.75 3.58
C ALA A 251 -24.50 20.22 3.94
N LYS A 252 -25.79 20.48 4.22
CA LYS A 252 -26.28 21.79 4.66
C LYS A 252 -26.11 21.96 6.18
N GLY A 253 -25.49 23.09 6.57
CA GLY A 253 -25.35 23.50 7.97
C GLY A 253 -24.35 22.67 8.80
N THR A 254 -24.19 23.04 10.07
CA THR A 254 -23.26 22.40 11.02
C THR A 254 -23.70 20.99 11.40
N LEU A 255 -25.00 20.79 11.63
CA LEU A 255 -25.59 19.50 11.99
C LEU A 255 -25.44 18.45 10.89
N GLY A 256 -25.67 18.84 9.62
CA GLY A 256 -25.47 17.93 8.49
C GLY A 256 -24.02 17.44 8.40
N ARG A 257 -23.07 18.36 8.57
CA ARG A 257 -21.63 18.04 8.55
C ARG A 257 -21.21 17.16 9.73
N ALA A 258 -21.80 17.36 10.91
CA ALA A 258 -21.55 16.51 12.07
C ALA A 258 -22.03 15.06 11.83
N LYS A 259 -23.20 14.88 11.20
CA LYS A 259 -23.70 13.55 10.79
C LYS A 259 -22.76 12.87 9.80
N VAL A 260 -22.28 13.60 8.79
CA VAL A 260 -21.28 13.09 7.84
C VAL A 260 -20.00 12.65 8.57
N GLN A 261 -19.49 13.47 9.49
CA GLN A 261 -18.29 13.14 10.26
C GLN A 261 -18.46 11.88 11.13
N ALA A 262 -19.64 11.70 11.74
CA ALA A 262 -19.95 10.49 12.49
C ALA A 262 -19.96 9.24 11.58
N ALA A 263 -20.60 9.33 10.42
CA ALA A 263 -20.65 8.23 9.44
C ALA A 263 -19.25 7.88 8.89
N VAL A 264 -18.42 8.89 8.58
CA VAL A 264 -17.04 8.68 8.11
C VAL A 264 -16.20 8.02 9.20
N SER A 265 -16.31 8.48 10.46
CA SER A 265 -15.60 7.88 11.59
C SER A 265 -15.99 6.41 11.81
N ALA A 266 -17.29 6.09 11.71
CA ALA A 266 -17.78 4.71 11.83
C ALA A 266 -17.25 3.80 10.72
N LYS A 267 -17.26 4.28 9.46
CA LYS A 267 -16.69 3.54 8.32
C LYS A 267 -15.18 3.33 8.50
N ALA A 268 -14.45 4.35 8.94
CA ALA A 268 -13.02 4.25 9.20
C ALA A 268 -12.70 3.23 10.31
N ALA A 269 -13.45 3.25 11.40
CA ALA A 269 -13.31 2.27 12.47
C ALA A 269 -13.55 0.83 11.98
N LYS A 270 -14.62 0.61 11.19
CA LYS A 270 -14.90 -0.70 10.59
C LYS A 270 -13.78 -1.18 9.67
N LYS A 271 -13.27 -0.30 8.78
CA LYS A 271 -12.16 -0.62 7.86
C LYS A 271 -10.89 -0.97 8.64
N TRP A 272 -10.58 -0.22 9.69
CA TRP A 272 -9.43 -0.49 10.56
C TRP A 272 -9.55 -1.87 11.22
N VAL A 273 -10.70 -2.21 11.80
CA VAL A 273 -10.93 -3.53 12.40
C VAL A 273 -10.76 -4.64 11.36
N GLN A 274 -11.41 -4.51 10.20
CA GLN A 274 -11.39 -5.57 9.19
C GLN A 274 -10.01 -5.80 8.58
N LYS A 275 -9.25 -4.75 8.24
CA LYS A 275 -7.99 -4.89 7.52
C LYS A 275 -6.78 -4.80 8.43
N ASP A 276 -6.62 -3.69 9.12
CA ASP A 276 -5.44 -3.45 9.96
C ASP A 276 -5.45 -4.34 11.20
N GLY A 277 -6.63 -4.56 11.80
CA GLY A 277 -6.77 -5.45 12.95
C GLY A 277 -6.44 -6.91 12.60
N GLN A 278 -6.91 -7.44 11.46
CA GLN A 278 -6.52 -8.78 11.00
C GLN A 278 -5.01 -8.89 10.77
N ARG A 279 -4.41 -7.88 10.14
CA ARG A 279 -2.96 -7.81 9.94
C ARG A 279 -2.20 -7.86 11.26
N TRP A 280 -2.60 -7.05 12.24
CA TRP A 280 -1.96 -7.04 13.56
C TRP A 280 -2.16 -8.35 14.32
N LEU A 281 -3.29 -9.02 14.15
CA LEU A 281 -3.53 -10.35 14.71
C LEU A 281 -2.59 -11.40 14.09
N HIS A 282 -2.44 -11.41 12.76
CA HIS A 282 -1.48 -12.28 12.08
C HIS A 282 -0.06 -12.03 12.59
N PHE A 283 0.37 -10.77 12.60
CA PHE A 283 1.68 -10.39 13.14
C PHE A 283 1.88 -10.86 14.57
N ALA A 284 0.89 -10.64 15.46
CA ALA A 284 0.98 -11.07 16.86
C ALA A 284 1.03 -12.59 16.99
N LYS A 285 0.27 -13.33 16.17
CA LYS A 285 0.30 -14.78 16.11
C LYS A 285 1.68 -15.29 15.71
N ASP A 286 2.27 -14.71 14.68
CA ASP A 286 3.57 -15.14 14.15
C ASP A 286 4.73 -14.75 15.07
N MET A 287 4.62 -13.63 15.80
CA MET A 287 5.59 -13.23 16.83
C MET A 287 5.48 -14.08 18.10
N SER A 288 4.29 -14.59 18.44
CA SER A 288 4.01 -15.23 19.73
C SER A 288 4.94 -16.39 20.11
N PRO A 289 5.38 -17.29 19.21
CA PRO A 289 6.27 -18.41 19.55
C PRO A 289 7.67 -17.93 19.96
N HIS A 290 8.07 -16.73 19.55
CA HIS A 290 9.40 -16.17 19.76
C HIS A 290 9.48 -15.22 20.96
N LEU A 291 8.33 -14.84 21.54
CA LEU A 291 8.27 -13.98 22.72
C LEU A 291 9.09 -14.50 23.91
N PRO A 292 9.04 -15.81 24.29
CA PRO A 292 9.85 -16.31 25.40
C PRO A 292 11.35 -16.18 25.16
N ALA A 293 11.81 -16.36 23.92
CA ALA A 293 13.23 -16.20 23.57
C ALA A 293 13.67 -14.73 23.68
N LEU A 294 12.84 -13.81 23.20
CA LEU A 294 13.10 -12.36 23.33
C LEU A 294 13.13 -11.92 24.80
N VAL A 295 12.21 -12.46 25.60
CA VAL A 295 12.12 -12.20 27.04
C VAL A 295 13.36 -12.67 27.80
N ARG A 296 13.91 -13.85 27.47
CA ARG A 296 15.17 -14.35 28.04
C ARG A 296 16.37 -13.44 27.76
N PHE A 297 16.36 -12.74 26.63
CA PHE A 297 17.45 -11.85 26.21
C PHE A 297 17.39 -10.46 26.86
N VAL A 298 16.19 -9.95 27.15
CA VAL A 298 16.01 -8.61 27.76
C VAL A 298 16.34 -8.61 29.27
N GLY A 299 16.11 -9.71 29.98
CA GLY A 299 16.46 -9.88 31.40
C GLY A 299 15.63 -9.03 32.39
N GLY A 300 15.29 -9.59 33.57
CA GLY A 300 14.65 -8.89 34.70
C GLY A 300 13.12 -9.09 34.83
N GLU A 301 12.52 -8.53 35.89
CA GLU A 301 11.10 -8.68 36.34
C GLU A 301 10.02 -8.47 35.24
N LEU A 302 10.34 -7.76 34.17
CA LEU A 302 9.49 -7.60 32.97
C LEU A 302 9.25 -8.93 32.24
N ALA A 303 10.19 -9.86 32.35
CA ALA A 303 10.11 -11.20 31.76
C ALA A 303 8.95 -12.03 32.34
N GLU A 304 8.87 -12.11 33.66
CA GLU A 304 7.80 -12.84 34.36
C GLU A 304 6.42 -12.21 34.12
N GLN A 305 6.35 -10.87 34.09
CA GLN A 305 5.09 -10.16 33.87
C GLN A 305 4.55 -10.31 32.43
N VAL A 306 5.44 -10.31 31.43
CA VAL A 306 5.05 -10.50 30.02
C VAL A 306 4.72 -11.95 29.74
N GLU A 307 5.46 -12.91 30.29
CA GLU A 307 5.20 -14.35 30.12
C GLU A 307 3.86 -14.77 30.74
N GLN A 308 3.52 -14.24 31.92
CA GLN A 308 2.20 -14.47 32.54
C GLN A 308 1.05 -13.78 31.77
N LYS A 309 1.29 -12.61 31.17
CA LYS A 309 0.22 -11.82 30.52
C LYS A 309 0.07 -12.08 29.03
N ALA A 310 1.09 -12.57 28.32
CA ALA A 310 1.07 -12.78 26.86
C ALA A 310 -0.10 -13.67 26.36
N PRO A 311 -0.44 -14.81 27.00
CA PRO A 311 -1.61 -15.61 26.62
C PRO A 311 -2.92 -14.89 26.94
N SER A 312 -2.95 -14.05 27.99
CA SER A 312 -4.14 -13.30 28.39
C SER A 312 -4.40 -12.10 27.46
N VAL A 313 -3.34 -11.45 26.99
CA VAL A 313 -3.38 -10.29 26.09
C VAL A 313 -3.80 -10.77 24.70
N THR A 314 -3.19 -11.83 24.17
CA THR A 314 -3.65 -12.45 22.90
C THR A 314 -5.09 -12.96 22.98
N LYS A 315 -5.51 -13.58 24.11
CA LYS A 315 -6.93 -13.94 24.36
C LYS A 315 -7.87 -12.74 24.58
N ALA A 316 -7.37 -11.61 25.08
CA ALA A 316 -8.15 -10.40 25.28
C ALA A 316 -8.32 -9.64 23.96
N TRP A 317 -7.26 -9.51 23.18
CA TRP A 317 -7.28 -8.93 21.83
C TRP A 317 -8.12 -9.75 20.87
N SER A 318 -8.01 -11.09 20.88
CA SER A 318 -8.92 -11.95 20.10
C SER A 318 -10.37 -11.83 20.57
N ARG A 319 -10.67 -11.75 21.88
CA ARG A 319 -12.05 -11.51 22.36
C ARG A 319 -12.61 -10.14 22.00
N VAL A 320 -11.79 -9.09 22.05
CA VAL A 320 -12.18 -7.74 21.63
C VAL A 320 -12.40 -7.70 20.12
N PHE A 321 -11.53 -8.38 19.37
CA PHE A 321 -11.66 -8.53 17.93
C PHE A 321 -12.91 -9.33 17.55
N ASP A 322 -13.15 -10.48 18.18
CA ASP A 322 -14.33 -11.32 18.00
C ASP A 322 -15.62 -10.56 18.33
N ARG A 323 -15.60 -9.71 19.38
CA ARG A 323 -16.72 -8.82 19.70
C ARG A 323 -16.89 -7.70 18.67
N ALA A 324 -15.81 -7.18 18.09
CA ALA A 324 -15.86 -6.14 17.07
C ALA A 324 -16.22 -6.69 15.67
N THR A 325 -16.04 -7.98 15.43
CA THR A 325 -16.34 -8.64 14.14
C THR A 325 -17.69 -9.34 14.10
N LYS A 326 -18.29 -9.68 15.25
CA LYS A 326 -19.66 -10.22 15.30
C LYS A 326 -20.66 -9.08 15.13
N LEU A 327 -21.16 -8.93 13.90
CA LEU A 327 -22.31 -8.08 13.59
C LEU A 327 -23.51 -8.53 14.44
N SER A 328 -24.27 -7.60 14.99
CA SER A 328 -25.53 -7.92 15.66
C SER A 328 -26.53 -8.55 14.68
N ALA A 329 -27.50 -9.32 15.17
CA ALA A 329 -28.49 -9.99 14.31
C ALA A 329 -29.24 -9.00 13.38
N ASP A 330 -29.43 -7.75 13.82
CA ASP A 330 -30.01 -6.68 13.03
C ASP A 330 -29.06 -6.16 11.93
N GLU A 331 -27.76 -6.10 12.21
CA GLU A 331 -26.74 -5.73 11.22
C GLU A 331 -26.48 -6.85 10.21
N GLU A 332 -26.56 -8.13 10.61
CA GLU A 332 -26.55 -9.26 9.69
C GLU A 332 -27.79 -9.29 8.79
N ALA A 333 -28.96 -8.95 9.33
CA ALA A 333 -30.19 -8.82 8.54
C ALA A 333 -30.10 -7.68 7.52
N GLN A 334 -29.47 -6.55 7.88
CA GLN A 334 -29.22 -5.44 6.95
C GLN A 334 -28.18 -5.77 5.89
N VAL A 335 -27.13 -6.52 6.24
CA VAL A 335 -26.13 -7.00 5.27
C VAL A 335 -26.74 -8.01 4.31
N ARG A 336 -27.55 -8.97 4.79
CA ARG A 336 -28.28 -9.89 3.90
C ARG A 336 -29.30 -9.17 3.03
N ALA A 337 -30.00 -8.16 3.56
CA ALA A 337 -30.91 -7.33 2.76
C ALA A 337 -30.16 -6.54 1.67
N ALA A 338 -28.95 -6.06 1.97
CA ALA A 338 -28.08 -5.39 1.00
C ALA A 338 -27.47 -6.35 -0.04
N GLU A 339 -27.14 -7.58 0.35
CA GLU A 339 -26.67 -8.64 -0.56
C GLU A 339 -27.78 -9.13 -1.48
N VAL A 340 -29.01 -9.30 -0.97
CA VAL A 340 -30.18 -9.62 -1.80
C VAL A 340 -30.49 -8.46 -2.76
N ALA A 341 -30.44 -7.21 -2.28
CA ALA A 341 -30.64 -6.04 -3.13
C ALA A 341 -29.55 -5.93 -4.24
N SER A 342 -28.30 -6.29 -3.93
CA SER A 342 -27.19 -6.36 -4.88
C SER A 342 -27.36 -7.51 -5.89
N ALA A 343 -27.84 -8.67 -5.45
CA ALA A 343 -28.09 -9.82 -6.32
C ALA A 343 -29.33 -9.64 -7.22
N THR A 344 -30.31 -8.82 -6.82
CA THR A 344 -31.48 -8.46 -7.63
C THR A 344 -31.31 -7.16 -8.41
N ALA A 345 -30.18 -6.46 -8.27
CA ALA A 345 -29.89 -5.28 -9.05
C ALA A 345 -29.77 -5.70 -10.53
N PRO A 346 -30.46 -5.03 -11.47
CA PRO A 346 -30.36 -5.39 -12.87
C PRO A 346 -28.90 -5.28 -13.32
N ALA A 347 -28.37 -6.37 -13.87
CA ALA A 347 -27.03 -6.39 -14.43
C ALA A 347 -26.89 -5.20 -15.40
N PRO A 348 -25.79 -4.42 -15.33
CA PRO A 348 -25.58 -3.32 -16.24
C PRO A 348 -25.60 -3.89 -17.67
N THR A 349 -26.61 -3.48 -18.43
CA THR A 349 -26.77 -3.86 -19.84
C THR A 349 -25.44 -3.66 -20.55
N GLU A 350 -24.91 -4.72 -21.16
CA GLU A 350 -23.77 -4.64 -22.08
C GLU A 350 -24.02 -3.48 -23.05
N LYS A 351 -23.30 -2.37 -22.83
CA LYS A 351 -23.23 -1.33 -23.85
C LYS A 351 -22.50 -1.97 -25.02
N LYS A 352 -23.24 -2.25 -26.10
CA LYS A 352 -22.70 -2.67 -27.40
C LYS A 352 -21.43 -1.86 -27.67
N LYS A 353 -20.28 -2.54 -27.75
CA LYS A 353 -19.05 -1.97 -28.31
C LYS A 353 -19.43 -1.31 -29.64
N ALA A 354 -19.16 -0.01 -29.78
CA ALA A 354 -19.14 0.61 -31.09
C ALA A 354 -18.13 -0.18 -31.94
N GLN A 355 -18.58 -0.76 -33.04
CA GLN A 355 -17.72 -1.42 -34.02
C GLN A 355 -16.79 -0.37 -34.63
N GLY A 356 -15.60 -0.22 -34.03
CA GLY A 356 -14.46 0.44 -34.66
C GLY A 356 -13.90 -0.47 -35.76
N LEU A 357 -13.64 0.13 -36.92
CA LEU A 357 -13.23 -0.53 -38.16
C LEU A 357 -11.95 -1.38 -38.00
N PRO A 358 -11.79 -2.44 -38.81
CA PRO A 358 -10.57 -3.24 -38.80
C PRO A 358 -9.44 -2.43 -39.43
N VAL A 359 -8.35 -2.24 -38.70
CA VAL A 359 -7.08 -1.85 -39.31
C VAL A 359 -6.10 -2.98 -39.04
N VAL A 360 -5.61 -3.52 -40.15
CA VAL A 360 -4.69 -4.65 -40.27
C VAL A 360 -3.25 -4.13 -40.21
N ALA A 361 -2.40 -4.96 -39.60
CA ALA A 361 -0.95 -4.87 -39.37
C ALA A 361 -0.51 -3.95 -38.23
#